data_AF-A0A024TXI8-F1
#
_entry.id   AF-A0A024TXI8-F1
#
_cell.length_a   1.000
_cell.length_b   1.000
_cell.length_c   1.000
_cell.angle_alpha   90.00
_cell.angle_beta   90.00
_cell.angle_gamma   90.00
#
_symmetry.space_group_name_H-M   'P 1'
#
loop_
_entity.id
_entity.type
_entity.pdbx_description
1 polymer ?
#
loop_
_entity_poly.entity_id
_entity_poly.type
_entity_poly.pdbx_seq_one_letter_code
_entity_poly.pdbx_strand_id
1 'polypeptide(L)'
;MNRVWSSEPVANPLHFLFSDEEKFSHMLCPRCRAFLRPNLVPPLPPPWKELPPDGDDASCFYNDTTHQVMWSPPEGCSAAARRVFAANGSIFAVCVCRIPWERRRQILRHMRVYAIRYKEEVHVTLAAQLRQALARVTDDDEDDEDCCRL
;
A
#
# COMPACT_ATOMS: atom_id res chain seq x y z
N MET A 1 4.13 9.75 47.11
CA MET A 1 3.35 9.32 45.92
C MET A 1 4.33 8.82 44.87
N ASN A 2 4.58 7.51 44.83
CA ASN A 2 5.57 6.89 43.96
C ASN A 2 5.04 6.80 42.52
N ARG A 3 5.73 7.44 41.57
CA ARG A 3 5.55 7.19 40.14
C ARG A 3 6.23 5.85 39.79
N VAL A 4 5.48 4.76 39.95
CA VAL A 4 5.83 3.42 39.45
C VAL A 4 5.35 3.32 38.00
N TRP A 5 6.03 4.03 37.10
CA TRP A 5 5.86 3.80 35.67
C TRP A 5 7.26 3.58 35.15
N SER A 6 7.61 2.30 34.97
CA SER A 6 8.91 1.88 34.47
C SER A 6 9.19 2.56 33.13
N SER A 7 10.42 3.04 32.96
CA SER A 7 10.95 3.54 31.69
C SER A 7 11.25 2.42 30.70
N GLU A 8 10.56 1.29 30.81
CA GLU A 8 10.74 0.16 29.91
C GLU A 8 10.01 0.46 28.61
N PRO A 9 10.67 0.25 27.45
CA PRO A 9 10.01 0.40 26.16
C PRO A 9 8.83 -0.57 26.14
N VAL A 10 7.61 -0.02 26.04
CA VAL A 10 6.38 -0.82 25.95
C VAL A 10 6.57 -1.80 24.79
N ALA A 11 6.79 -3.07 25.14
CA ALA A 11 6.99 -4.12 24.16
C ALA A 11 5.72 -4.19 23.31
N ASN A 12 5.84 -3.85 22.03
CA ASN A 12 4.71 -3.90 21.10
C ASN A 12 4.15 -5.34 21.13
N PRO A 13 2.93 -5.58 21.64
CA PRO A 13 2.40 -6.92 21.85
C PRO A 13 2.24 -7.73 20.55
N LEU A 14 2.29 -7.04 19.40
CA LEU A 14 2.32 -7.66 18.08
C LEU A 14 3.63 -8.41 17.79
N HIS A 15 4.69 -8.20 18.58
CA HIS A 15 5.97 -8.88 18.42
C HIS A 15 5.88 -10.40 18.61
N PHE A 16 4.91 -10.87 19.41
CA PHE A 16 4.69 -12.28 19.74
C PHE A 16 3.65 -12.97 18.85
N LEU A 17 2.79 -12.19 18.18
CA LEU A 17 1.67 -12.72 17.40
C LEU A 17 2.04 -13.05 15.95
N PHE A 18 3.11 -12.44 15.44
CA PHE A 18 3.55 -12.61 14.06
C PHE A 18 4.99 -13.07 14.03
N SER A 19 5.30 -13.99 13.11
CA SER A 19 6.68 -14.35 12.83
C SER A 19 7.47 -13.10 12.41
N ASP A 20 8.79 -13.15 12.57
CA ASP A 20 9.69 -12.06 12.22
C ASP A 20 9.59 -11.62 10.75
N GLU A 21 9.12 -12.50 9.87
CA GLU A 21 8.85 -12.22 8.46
C GLU A 21 7.47 -11.58 8.24
N GLU A 22 6.45 -12.01 8.98
CA GLU A 22 5.09 -11.47 8.87
C GLU A 22 4.97 -10.03 9.36
N LYS A 23 5.80 -9.62 10.34
CA LYS A 23 5.86 -8.25 10.86
C LYS A 23 6.05 -7.19 9.77
N PHE A 24 6.74 -7.54 8.68
CA PHE A 24 7.06 -6.62 7.59
C PHE A 24 6.32 -6.92 6.29
N SER A 25 5.42 -7.90 6.27
CA SER A 25 4.69 -8.34 5.06
C SER A 25 3.91 -7.22 4.35
N HIS A 26 3.47 -6.20 5.10
CA HIS A 26 2.76 -5.04 4.57
C HIS A 26 3.68 -3.99 3.92
N MET A 27 5.00 -4.05 4.18
CA MET A 27 6.00 -3.11 3.63
C MET A 27 6.99 -3.78 2.68
N LEU A 28 7.33 -5.04 2.91
CA LEU A 28 8.38 -5.77 2.22
C LEU A 28 7.79 -6.89 1.37
N CYS A 29 8.43 -7.15 0.23
CA CYS A 29 8.08 -8.26 -0.61
C CYS A 29 8.42 -9.58 0.09
N PRO A 30 7.50 -10.55 0.18
CA PRO A 30 7.80 -11.86 0.78
C PRO A 30 8.84 -12.67 -0.02
N ARG A 31 9.15 -12.28 -1.27
CA ARG A 31 10.06 -13.01 -2.16
C ARG A 31 11.47 -12.41 -2.22
N CYS A 32 11.60 -11.10 -2.48
CA CYS A 32 12.90 -10.42 -2.55
C CYS A 32 13.24 -9.61 -1.29
N ARG A 33 12.32 -9.53 -0.32
CA ARG A 33 12.45 -8.74 0.92
C ARG A 33 12.71 -7.24 0.71
N ALA A 34 12.63 -6.74 -0.54
CA ALA A 34 12.72 -5.32 -0.89
C ALA A 34 11.39 -4.59 -0.61
N PHE A 35 11.43 -3.25 -0.54
CA PHE A 35 10.24 -2.44 -0.29
C PHE A 35 9.20 -2.60 -1.41
N LEU A 36 7.92 -2.76 -1.04
CA LEU A 36 6.85 -2.97 -2.02
C LEU A 36 6.60 -1.74 -2.92
N ARG A 37 6.93 -0.54 -2.43
CA ARG A 37 6.70 0.73 -3.12
C ARG A 37 7.80 1.73 -2.74
N PRO A 38 8.15 2.68 -3.63
CA PRO A 38 9.14 3.71 -3.33
C PRO A 38 8.79 4.59 -2.12
N ASN A 39 7.50 4.86 -1.90
CA ASN A 39 7.04 5.69 -0.78
C ASN A 39 7.15 5.02 0.60
N LEU A 40 7.42 3.71 0.64
CA LEU A 40 7.64 2.96 1.88
C LEU A 40 9.11 2.96 2.30
N VAL A 41 9.99 3.46 1.45
CA VAL A 41 11.43 3.51 1.73
C VAL A 41 11.69 4.61 2.75
N PRO A 42 12.16 4.28 3.96
CA PRO A 42 12.43 5.27 4.99
C PRO A 42 13.69 6.07 4.61
N PRO A 43 13.74 7.36 4.92
CA PRO A 43 14.95 8.14 4.75
C PRO A 43 16.06 7.63 5.68
N LEU A 44 17.31 7.84 5.26
CA LEU A 44 18.47 7.63 6.13
C LEU A 44 18.45 8.63 7.30
N PRO A 45 18.96 8.23 8.48
CA PRO A 45 19.21 9.19 9.54
C PRO A 45 20.24 10.22 9.06
N PRO A 46 19.94 11.53 9.13
CA PRO A 46 20.95 12.55 8.84
C PRO A 46 22.15 12.40 9.79
N PRO A 47 23.40 12.64 9.36
CA PRO A 47 23.83 13.17 8.06
C PRO A 47 24.26 12.07 7.05
N TRP A 48 23.75 10.84 7.21
CA TRP A 48 24.21 9.70 6.42
C TRP A 48 23.61 9.70 5.00
N LYS A 49 24.42 9.29 4.03
CA LYS A 49 24.05 9.06 2.63
C LYS A 49 24.51 7.66 2.23
N GLU A 50 23.71 6.93 1.46
CA GLU A 50 24.18 5.71 0.79
C GLU A 50 24.83 6.12 -0.52
N LEU A 51 26.06 5.67 -0.73
CA LEU A 51 26.77 5.80 -2.00
C LEU A 51 26.48 4.54 -2.83
N PRO A 52 26.16 4.71 -4.13
CA PRO A 52 25.97 3.58 -5.01
C PRO A 52 27.27 2.75 -5.11
N PRO A 53 27.16 1.46 -5.43
CA PRO A 53 28.33 0.62 -5.68
C PRO A 53 29.20 1.23 -6.79
N ASP A 54 30.52 1.25 -6.60
CA ASP A 54 31.49 1.67 -7.60
C ASP A 54 32.18 0.43 -8.19
N GLY A 55 31.85 0.09 -9.43
CA GLY A 55 32.32 -1.14 -10.08
C GLY A 55 31.84 -2.41 -9.37
N ASP A 56 32.80 -3.16 -8.82
CA ASP A 56 32.57 -4.42 -8.10
C ASP A 56 32.32 -4.21 -6.58
N ASP A 57 32.42 -2.97 -6.09
CA ASP A 57 32.22 -2.67 -4.67
C ASP A 57 30.74 -2.75 -4.28
N ALA A 58 30.47 -3.09 -3.01
CA ALA A 58 29.12 -3.01 -2.46
C ALA A 58 28.69 -1.55 -2.29
N SER A 59 27.41 -1.29 -1.98
CA SER A 59 27.05 0.06 -1.53
C SER A 59 27.59 0.32 -0.13
N CYS A 60 27.92 1.57 0.15
CA CYS A 60 28.43 2.00 1.45
C CYS A 60 27.69 3.23 1.95
N PHE A 61 27.82 3.51 3.25
CA PHE A 61 27.22 4.64 3.92
C PHE A 61 28.30 5.66 4.27
N TYR A 62 28.11 6.88 3.83
CA TYR A 62 29.00 7.99 4.07
C TYR A 62 28.34 9.04 4.97
N ASN A 63 29.05 9.48 5.99
CA ASN A 63 28.63 10.55 6.88
C ASN A 63 29.20 11.88 6.39
N ASP A 64 28.33 12.81 5.99
CA ASP A 64 28.75 14.09 5.40
C ASP A 64 29.43 15.04 6.39
N THR A 65 29.22 14.84 7.69
CA THR A 65 29.77 15.68 8.75
C THR A 65 31.12 15.17 9.26
N THR A 66 31.26 13.85 9.44
CA THR A 66 32.48 13.24 10.01
C THR A 66 33.40 12.63 8.95
N HIS A 67 32.98 12.61 7.69
CA HIS A 67 33.66 11.94 6.58
C HIS A 67 33.89 10.44 6.80
N GLN A 68 33.11 9.82 7.70
CA GLN A 68 33.21 8.40 7.99
C GLN A 68 32.50 7.57 6.93
N VAL A 69 33.13 6.46 6.53
CA VAL A 69 32.54 5.45 5.63
C VAL A 69 32.24 4.17 6.42
N MET A 70 31.07 3.59 6.20
CA MET A 70 30.65 2.32 6.79
C MET A 70 30.03 1.41 5.74
N TRP A 71 30.24 0.10 5.88
CA TRP A 71 29.65 -0.92 5.00
C TRP A 71 28.39 -1.57 5.58
N SER A 72 27.92 -1.04 6.72
CA SER A 72 26.71 -1.49 7.41
C SER A 72 25.78 -0.30 7.65
N PRO A 73 24.45 -0.52 7.70
CA PRO A 73 23.49 0.55 7.90
C PRO A 73 23.76 1.29 9.22
N PRO A 74 23.76 2.64 9.22
CA PRO A 74 24.05 3.44 10.40
C PRO A 74 23.03 3.23 11.52
N GLU A 75 23.46 3.54 12.75
CA GLU A 75 22.58 3.56 13.90
C GLU A 75 21.42 4.53 13.68
N GLY A 76 20.19 4.12 14.04
CA GLY A 76 18.97 4.87 13.75
C GLY A 76 18.21 4.41 12.50
N CYS A 77 18.81 3.59 11.63
CA CYS A 77 18.05 2.95 10.55
C CYS A 77 16.95 2.03 11.10
N SER A 78 15.77 2.09 10.46
CA SER A 78 14.62 1.25 10.82
C SER A 78 14.94 -0.25 10.67
N ALA A 79 14.27 -1.09 11.44
CA ALA A 79 14.42 -2.55 11.35
C ALA A 79 14.07 -3.09 9.95
N ALA A 80 13.12 -2.46 9.26
CA ALA A 80 12.75 -2.78 7.89
C ALA A 80 13.91 -2.51 6.93
N ALA A 81 14.52 -1.33 7.00
CA ALA A 81 15.66 -0.95 6.14
C ALA A 81 16.85 -1.90 6.32
N ARG A 82 17.17 -2.28 7.57
CA ARG A 82 18.26 -3.25 7.84
C ARG A 82 17.99 -4.62 7.23
N ARG A 83 16.73 -5.09 7.27
CA ARG A 83 16.32 -6.34 6.60
C ARG A 83 16.44 -6.25 5.09
N VAL A 84 16.07 -5.11 4.51
CA VAL A 84 16.17 -4.87 3.06
C VAL A 84 17.64 -4.88 2.63
N PHE A 85 18.51 -4.20 3.38
CA PHE A 85 19.96 -4.20 3.16
C PHE A 85 20.56 -5.60 3.23
N ALA A 86 20.22 -6.37 4.26
CA ALA A 86 20.72 -7.75 4.41
C ALA A 86 20.33 -8.67 3.23
N ALA A 87 19.23 -8.38 2.55
CA ALA A 87 18.74 -9.19 1.42
C ALA A 87 19.19 -8.66 0.04
N ASN A 88 19.33 -7.34 -0.13
CA ASN A 88 19.52 -6.70 -1.43
C ASN A 88 20.83 -5.92 -1.55
N GLY A 89 21.60 -5.79 -0.47
CA GLY A 89 22.83 -5.00 -0.43
C GLY A 89 22.61 -3.50 -0.37
N SER A 90 21.37 -3.00 -0.49
CA SER A 90 21.03 -1.57 -0.40
C SER A 90 19.80 -1.38 0.48
N ILE A 91 19.72 -0.25 1.21
CA ILE A 91 18.51 0.09 1.97
C ILE A 91 17.43 0.74 1.10
N PHE A 92 17.76 1.19 -0.11
CA PHE A 92 16.80 1.81 -1.04
C PHE A 92 16.18 0.81 -2.02
N ALA A 93 16.43 -0.49 -1.85
CA ALA A 93 15.94 -1.51 -2.78
C ALA A 93 14.41 -1.56 -2.82
N VAL A 94 13.85 -1.33 -4.01
CA VAL A 94 12.41 -1.46 -4.30
C VAL A 94 12.16 -2.76 -5.06
N CYS A 95 11.11 -3.46 -4.66
CA CYS A 95 10.69 -4.73 -5.22
C CYS A 95 10.37 -4.60 -6.72
N VAL A 96 11.08 -5.38 -7.53
CA VAL A 96 10.81 -5.60 -8.96
C VAL A 96 10.26 -7.00 -9.24
N CYS A 97 9.89 -7.76 -8.21
CA CYS A 97 9.33 -9.09 -8.40
C CYS A 97 8.06 -9.03 -9.24
N ARG A 98 8.02 -9.84 -10.30
CA ARG A 98 6.79 -10.07 -11.08
C ARG A 98 5.74 -10.66 -10.16
N ILE A 99 4.54 -10.06 -10.12
CA ILE A 99 3.41 -10.59 -9.35
C ILE A 99 3.22 -12.06 -9.77
N PRO A 100 3.31 -13.03 -8.82
CA PRO A 100 3.17 -14.44 -9.16
C PRO A 100 1.80 -14.66 -9.83
N TRP A 101 1.78 -15.56 -10.81
CA TRP A 101 0.60 -15.84 -11.65
C TRP A 101 -0.68 -16.05 -10.82
N GLU A 102 -0.58 -16.72 -9.67
CA GLU A 102 -1.71 -16.99 -8.79
C GLU A 102 -2.33 -15.71 -8.20
N ARG A 103 -1.49 -14.79 -7.70
CA ARG A 103 -1.96 -13.49 -7.19
C ARG A 103 -2.51 -12.63 -8.33
N ARG A 104 -1.89 -12.67 -9.52
CA ARG A 104 -2.42 -12.01 -10.72
C ARG A 104 -3.80 -12.57 -11.10
N ARG A 105 -3.96 -13.89 -11.09
CA ARG A 105 -5.23 -14.58 -11.36
C ARG A 105 -6.30 -14.20 -10.34
N GLN A 106 -5.94 -14.11 -9.05
CA GLN A 106 -6.84 -13.67 -7.98
C GLN A 106 -7.33 -12.23 -8.20
N ILE A 107 -6.42 -11.31 -8.51
CA ILE A 107 -6.74 -9.90 -8.79
C ILE A 107 -7.68 -9.81 -10.00
N LEU A 108 -7.37 -10.51 -11.09
CA LEU A 108 -8.20 -10.52 -12.30
C LEU A 108 -9.59 -11.11 -12.03
N ARG A 109 -9.70 -12.15 -11.19
CA ARG A 109 -11.00 -12.68 -10.76
C ARG A 109 -11.81 -11.64 -9.99
N HIS A 110 -11.21 -10.94 -9.03
CA HIS A 110 -11.88 -9.87 -8.29
C HIS A 110 -12.33 -8.72 -9.19
N MET A 111 -11.48 -8.28 -10.12
CA MET A 111 -11.84 -7.25 -11.11
C MET A 111 -13.02 -7.67 -11.97
N ARG A 112 -13.06 -8.94 -12.42
CA ARG A 112 -14.18 -9.48 -13.18
C ARG A 112 -15.47 -9.46 -12.37
N VAL A 113 -15.44 -9.90 -11.11
CA VAL A 113 -16.63 -9.88 -10.23
C VAL A 113 -17.12 -8.45 -10.00
N TYR A 114 -16.20 -7.52 -9.75
CA TYR A 114 -16.55 -6.11 -9.58
C TYR A 114 -17.20 -5.53 -10.84
N ALA A 115 -16.63 -5.78 -12.02
CA ALA A 115 -17.19 -5.30 -13.29
C ALA A 115 -18.59 -5.86 -13.57
N ILE A 116 -18.84 -7.12 -13.22
CA ILE A 116 -20.17 -7.75 -13.35
C ILE A 116 -21.16 -7.06 -12.42
N ARG A 117 -20.83 -6.91 -11.13
CA ARG A 117 -21.70 -6.24 -10.16
C ARG A 117 -21.98 -4.79 -10.55
N TYR A 118 -20.95 -4.06 -10.96
CA TYR A 118 -21.09 -2.68 -11.41
C TYR A 118 -22.03 -2.58 -12.62
N LYS A 119 -21.90 -3.49 -13.60
CA LYS A 119 -22.83 -3.54 -14.74
C LYS A 119 -24.26 -3.78 -14.28
N GLU A 120 -24.49 -4.73 -13.38
CA GLU A 120 -25.83 -5.02 -12.84
C GLU A 120 -26.41 -3.81 -12.10
N GLU A 121 -25.62 -3.16 -11.24
CA GLU A 121 -26.02 -1.94 -10.52
C GLU A 121 -26.35 -0.78 -11.47
N VAL A 122 -25.54 -0.57 -12.52
CA VAL A 122 -25.80 0.45 -13.54
C VAL A 122 -27.08 0.12 -14.32
N HIS A 123 -27.31 -1.13 -14.68
CA HIS A 123 -28.53 -1.55 -15.37
C HIS A 123 -29.77 -1.31 -14.51
N VAL A 124 -29.70 -1.63 -13.20
CA VAL A 124 -30.81 -1.43 -12.27
C VAL A 124 -31.09 0.05 -12.04
N THR A 125 -30.06 0.86 -11.83
CA THR A 125 -30.20 2.31 -11.62
C THR A 125 -30.74 3.01 -12.86
N LEU A 126 -30.21 2.68 -14.05
CA LEU A 126 -30.71 3.22 -15.31
C LEU A 126 -32.15 2.81 -15.58
N ALA A 127 -32.52 1.54 -15.34
CA ALA A 127 -33.90 1.07 -15.49
C ALA A 127 -34.86 1.79 -14.52
N ALA A 128 -34.43 2.07 -13.28
CA ALA A 128 -35.22 2.84 -12.33
C ALA A 128 -35.42 4.28 -12.81
N GLN A 129 -34.36 4.94 -13.28
CA GLN A 129 -34.44 6.29 -13.84
C GLN A 129 -35.36 6.36 -15.07
N LEU A 130 -35.27 5.39 -15.98
CA LEU A 130 -36.15 5.31 -17.16
C LEU A 130 -37.62 5.11 -16.77
N ARG A 131 -37.91 4.26 -15.78
CA ARG A 131 -39.28 4.11 -15.26
C ARG A 131 -39.80 5.39 -14.63
N GLN A 132 -38.95 6.08 -13.86
CA GLN A 132 -39.32 7.36 -13.26
C GLN A 132 -39.54 8.45 -14.32
N ALA A 133 -38.74 8.47 -15.39
CA ALA A 133 -38.93 9.39 -16.50
C ALA A 133 -40.23 9.08 -17.27
N LEU A 134 -40.53 7.80 -17.53
CA LEU A 134 -41.79 7.39 -18.17
C LEU A 134 -43.02 7.77 -17.32
N ALA A 135 -42.97 7.54 -16.00
CA ALA A 135 -44.07 7.88 -15.10
C ALA A 135 -44.38 9.39 -15.11
N ARG A 136 -43.36 10.24 -15.18
CA ARG A 136 -43.56 11.70 -15.31
C ARG A 136 -44.28 12.08 -16.59
N VAL A 137 -43.92 11.45 -17.71
CA VAL A 137 -44.56 11.72 -19.01
C VAL A 137 -46.02 11.25 -19.00
N THR A 138 -46.33 10.11 -18.37
CA THR A 138 -47.70 9.61 -18.31
C THR A 138 -48.59 10.41 -17.35
N ASP A 139 -48.04 10.93 -16.25
CA ASP A 139 -48.79 11.80 -15.33
C ASP A 139 -49.13 13.15 -16.00
N ASP A 140 -48.23 13.68 -16.86
CA ASP A 140 -48.46 14.93 -17.61
C ASP A 140 -49.55 14.77 -18.69
N ASP A 141 -49.81 13.56 -19.20
CA ASP A 141 -50.85 13.28 -20.22
C ASP A 141 -52.26 13.12 -19.61
N GLU A 142 -52.39 12.74 -18.33
CA GLU A 142 -53.69 12.56 -17.66
C GLU A 142 -54.37 13.90 -17.27
N ASP A 143 -53.60 14.98 -17.12
CA ASP A 143 -54.12 16.31 -16.79
C ASP A 143 -54.75 17.04 -18.01
N ASP A 144 -54.45 16.61 -19.24
CA ASP A 144 -54.99 17.21 -20.47
C ASP A 144 -56.34 16.58 -20.92
N GLU A 145 -56.67 15.36 -20.47
CA GLU A 145 -57.92 14.67 -20.85
C GLU A 145 -59.16 15.15 -20.07
N ASP A 146 -58.99 15.77 -18.90
CA ASP A 146 -60.11 16.30 -18.09
C ASP A 146 -60.52 17.74 -18.48
N CYS A 147 -59.72 18.43 -19.30
CA CYS A 147 -60.04 19.79 -19.78
C CYS A 147 -61.00 19.79 -20.99
N CYS A 148 -61.28 18.64 -21.61
CA CYS A 148 -62.14 18.53 -22.80
C CYS A 148 -63.55 17.96 -22.53
N ARG A 149 -63.97 17.80 -21.27
CA ARG A 149 -65.35 17.42 -20.91
C ARG A 149 -66.13 18.62 -20.34
N LEU A 150 -66.54 19.52 -21.21
CA LEU A 150 -67.61 20.52 -20.96
C LEU A 150 -68.67 20.41 -22.05
#